data_AF-A0A2A7B6U7-F1
#
_entry.id   AF-A0A2A7B6U7-F1
#
_cell.length_a   1.000
_cell.length_b   1.000
_cell.length_c   1.000
_cell.angle_alpha   90.00
_cell.angle_beta   90.00
_cell.angle_gamma   90.00
#
_symmetry.space_group_name_H-M   'P 1'
#
loop_
_entity.id
_entity.type
_entity.pdbx_description
1 polymer ?
#
loop_
_entity_poly.entity_id
_entity_poly.type
_entity_poly.pdbx_seq_one_letter_code
_entity_poly.pdbx_strand_id
1 'polypeptide(L)'
;MTRFFDGKRILSINMIDCKSGVCFEDEFFDIQKRTYDEKRCAYMAKNVYLLAFRAERYANKKNPERECTVDAEIEPISSINIEIDVDVDLDFEIDGRGK
;
A
#
# COMPACT_ATOMS: atom_id res chain seq x y z
N MET A 1 -7.40 3.74 -14.41
CA MET A 1 -6.83 3.07 -13.22
C MET A 1 -5.71 3.88 -12.65
N THR A 2 -5.80 4.20 -11.36
CA THR A 2 -4.82 4.99 -10.62
C THR A 2 -4.14 4.11 -9.58
N ARG A 3 -2.79 4.15 -9.56
CA ARG A 3 -1.96 3.30 -8.69
C ARG A 3 -1.61 4.03 -7.39
N PHE A 4 -1.69 3.33 -6.28
CA PHE A 4 -1.35 3.84 -4.95
C PHE A 4 -0.35 2.92 -4.26
N PHE A 5 0.61 3.49 -3.52
CA PHE A 5 1.59 2.71 -2.75
C PHE A 5 1.67 3.17 -1.29
N ASP A 6 1.83 2.23 -0.35
CA ASP A 6 2.00 2.50 1.10
C ASP A 6 3.40 2.16 1.63
N GLY A 7 4.35 1.93 0.72
CA GLY A 7 5.72 1.51 1.05
C GLY A 7 5.88 0.00 1.24
N LYS A 8 4.78 -0.77 1.22
CA LYS A 8 4.81 -2.24 1.25
C LYS A 8 4.15 -2.86 0.03
N ARG A 9 3.12 -2.22 -0.51
CA ARG A 9 2.25 -2.77 -1.56
C ARG A 9 1.83 -1.69 -2.54
N ILE A 10 1.42 -2.10 -3.74
CA ILE A 10 0.81 -1.24 -4.74
C ILE A 10 -0.61 -1.75 -5.03
N LEU A 11 -1.60 -0.87 -4.99
CA LEU A 11 -2.95 -1.18 -5.46
C LEU A 11 -3.29 -0.27 -6.64
N SER A 12 -3.81 -0.86 -7.71
CA SER A 12 -4.39 -0.15 -8.83
C SER A 12 -5.90 -0.10 -8.61
N ILE A 13 -6.47 1.10 -8.49
CA ILE A 13 -7.89 1.31 -8.24
C ILE A 13 -8.51 2.00 -9.46
N ASN A 14 -9.59 1.43 -9.97
CA ASN A 14 -10.40 1.99 -11.05
C ASN A 14 -11.76 2.39 -10.51
N MET A 15 -12.27 3.56 -10.91
CA MET A 15 -13.63 3.95 -10.59
C MET A 15 -14.34 4.45 -11.84
N ILE A 16 -15.34 3.69 -12.30
CA ILE A 16 -16.07 3.98 -13.54
C ILE A 16 -17.51 4.34 -13.22
N ASP A 17 -18.01 5.40 -13.85
CA ASP A 17 -19.44 5.67 -13.95
C ASP A 17 -19.98 4.88 -15.15
N CYS A 18 -20.78 3.84 -14.90
CA CYS A 18 -21.27 2.91 -15.90
C CYS A 18 -22.32 3.53 -16.84
N LYS A 19 -22.91 4.69 -16.50
CA LYS A 19 -23.84 5.40 -17.39
C LYS A 19 -23.10 6.17 -18.47
N SER A 20 -21.97 6.77 -18.11
CA SER A 20 -21.18 7.63 -19.01
C SER A 20 -19.93 6.93 -19.56
N GLY A 21 -19.49 5.85 -18.93
CA GLY A 21 -18.20 5.19 -19.20
C GLY A 21 -16.98 5.98 -18.72
N VAL A 22 -17.19 7.07 -17.97
CA VAL A 22 -16.11 7.98 -17.56
C VAL A 22 -15.43 7.48 -16.29
N CYS A 23 -14.11 7.43 -16.33
CA CYS A 23 -13.27 7.20 -15.16
C CYS A 23 -13.23 8.45 -14.28
N PHE A 24 -13.41 8.28 -12.96
CA PHE A 24 -13.48 9.38 -12.02
C PHE A 24 -12.58 9.18 -10.78
N GLU A 25 -11.71 8.16 -10.78
CA GLU A 25 -10.81 7.90 -9.66
C GLU A 25 -9.90 9.10 -9.32
N ASP A 26 -9.47 9.87 -10.32
CA ASP A 26 -8.57 11.01 -10.12
C ASP A 26 -9.20 12.12 -9.28
N GLU A 27 -10.45 12.46 -9.58
CA GLU A 27 -11.24 13.40 -8.80
C GLU A 27 -11.59 12.83 -7.43
N PHE A 28 -12.03 11.57 -7.38
CA PHE A 28 -12.44 10.91 -6.14
C PHE A 28 -11.32 10.85 -5.10
N PHE A 29 -10.08 10.62 -5.55
CA PHE A 29 -8.91 10.50 -4.69
C PHE A 29 -8.14 11.81 -4.50
N ASP A 30 -8.57 12.91 -5.12
CA ASP A 30 -7.86 14.19 -5.12
C ASP A 30 -6.37 14.02 -5.52
N ILE A 31 -6.08 13.31 -6.64
CA ILE A 31 -4.69 12.93 -6.97
C ILE A 31 -3.73 14.12 -7.10
N GLN A 32 -4.24 15.30 -7.45
CA GLN A 32 -3.46 16.54 -7.56
C GLN A 32 -2.87 17.00 -6.21
N LYS A 33 -3.43 16.55 -5.09
CA LYS A 33 -2.94 16.86 -3.74
C LYS A 33 -2.00 15.78 -3.19
N ARG A 34 -1.67 14.77 -4.00
CA ARG A 34 -0.86 13.62 -3.59
C ARG A 34 0.52 13.68 -4.21
N THR A 35 1.50 13.20 -3.46
CA THR A 35 2.85 12.99 -3.97
C THR A 35 2.87 11.78 -4.90
N TYR A 36 3.42 11.96 -6.09
CA TYR A 36 3.65 10.89 -7.05
C TYR A 36 5.08 10.36 -6.93
N ASP A 37 5.24 9.04 -6.85
CA ASP A 37 6.54 8.36 -6.93
C ASP A 37 6.75 7.85 -8.36
N GLU A 38 7.65 8.50 -9.09
CA GLU A 38 7.96 8.17 -10.48
C GLU A 38 8.59 6.77 -10.63
N LYS A 39 9.32 6.27 -9.62
CA LYS A 39 9.98 4.96 -9.71
C LYS A 39 8.97 3.81 -9.71
N ARG A 40 7.89 3.99 -8.94
CA ARG A 40 6.80 3.01 -8.79
C ARG A 40 5.62 3.31 -9.71
N CYS A 41 5.67 4.43 -10.42
CA CYS A 41 4.55 4.97 -11.17
C CYS A 41 3.25 5.02 -10.36
N ALA A 42 3.31 5.43 -9.09
CA ALA A 42 2.20 5.33 -8.13
C ALA A 42 2.13 6.53 -7.17
N TYR A 43 0.92 6.87 -6.72
CA TYR A 43 0.69 7.92 -5.72
C TYR A 43 0.92 7.40 -4.30
N MET A 44 1.62 8.19 -3.48
CA MET A 44 1.85 7.85 -2.09
C MET A 44 0.53 7.90 -1.29
N ALA A 45 0.28 6.85 -0.53
CA ALA A 45 -0.87 6.70 0.33
C ALA A 45 -0.44 6.22 1.72
N LYS A 46 -1.13 6.68 2.78
CA LYS A 46 -0.89 6.18 4.14
C LYS A 46 -1.27 4.70 4.29
N ASN A 47 -2.31 4.27 3.58
CA ASN A 47 -2.82 2.91 3.59
C ASN A 47 -3.63 2.67 2.31
N VAL A 48 -3.15 1.78 1.46
CA VAL A 48 -3.78 1.48 0.16
C VAL A 48 -5.11 0.74 0.32
N TYR A 49 -5.25 -0.17 1.30
CA TYR A 49 -6.51 -0.89 1.55
C TYR A 49 -7.61 0.03 2.03
N LEU A 50 -7.29 1.04 2.83
CA LEU A 50 -8.28 2.01 3.28
C LEU A 50 -8.85 2.81 2.10
N LEU A 51 -8.01 3.12 1.09
CA LEU A 51 -8.46 3.76 -0.15
C LEU A 51 -9.37 2.83 -0.96
N ALA A 52 -8.95 1.57 -1.15
CA ALA A 52 -9.74 0.55 -1.83
C ALA A 52 -11.11 0.35 -1.16
N PHE A 53 -11.14 0.15 0.16
CA PHE A 53 -12.38 -0.03 0.93
C PHE A 53 -13.30 1.20 0.81
N ARG A 54 -12.73 2.41 0.81
CA ARG A 54 -13.50 3.65 0.61
C ARG A 54 -14.11 3.72 -0.79
N ALA A 55 -13.36 3.33 -1.82
CA ALA A 55 -13.83 3.30 -3.20
C ALA A 55 -14.93 2.25 -3.42
N GLU A 56 -14.72 1.02 -2.94
CA GLU A 56 -15.73 -0.05 -3.00
C GLU A 56 -17.02 0.34 -2.28
N ARG A 57 -16.90 0.94 -1.09
CA ARG A 57 -18.07 1.42 -0.34
C ARG A 57 -18.81 2.54 -1.08
N TYR A 58 -18.10 3.40 -1.79
CA TYR A 58 -18.71 4.47 -2.58
C TYR A 58 -19.50 3.93 -3.77
N ALA A 59 -18.97 2.93 -4.46
CA ALA A 59 -19.68 2.21 -5.52
C ALA A 59 -20.90 1.47 -4.94
N ASN A 60 -20.70 0.62 -3.93
CA ASN A 60 -21.73 -0.31 -3.44
C ASN A 60 -22.88 0.34 -2.65
N LYS A 61 -22.66 1.44 -1.93
CA LYS A 61 -23.63 1.82 -0.89
C LYS A 61 -24.86 2.58 -1.41
N LYS A 62 -24.80 3.27 -2.56
CA LYS A 62 -25.92 4.08 -3.13
C LYS A 62 -25.83 4.39 -4.63
N ASN A 63 -24.87 3.83 -5.38
CA ASN A 63 -24.64 4.18 -6.78
C ASN A 63 -24.57 2.91 -7.64
N PRO A 64 -25.71 2.26 -7.97
CA PRO A 64 -25.72 1.08 -8.83
C PRO A 64 -25.11 1.33 -10.22
N GLU A 65 -25.01 2.59 -10.64
CA GLU A 65 -24.32 3.01 -11.86
C GLU A 65 -22.81 3.22 -11.68
N ARG A 66 -22.22 2.90 -10.53
CA ARG A 66 -20.79 3.07 -10.30
C ARG A 66 -20.15 1.74 -10.00
N GLU A 67 -19.03 1.50 -10.67
CA GLU A 67 -18.22 0.31 -10.49
C GLU A 67 -16.86 0.68 -9.91
N CYS A 68 -16.34 -0.19 -9.07
CA CYS A 68 -15.00 -0.10 -8.52
C CYS A 68 -14.29 -1.41 -8.77
N THR A 69 -13.11 -1.34 -9.39
CA THR A 69 -12.22 -2.49 -9.60
C THR A 69 -10.92 -2.23 -8.86
N VAL A 70 -10.44 -3.21 -8.10
CA VAL A 70 -9.20 -3.11 -7.33
C VAL A 70 -8.29 -4.26 -7.75
N ASP A 71 -7.18 -3.92 -8.40
CA ASP A 71 -6.13 -4.88 -8.75
C ASP A 71 -4.99 -4.73 -7.74
N ALA A 72 -4.74 -5.79 -6.99
CA ALA A 72 -3.69 -5.82 -5.99
C ALA A 72 -2.39 -6.34 -6.57
N GLU A 73 -1.36 -5.50 -6.56
CA GLU A 73 0.01 -5.87 -6.91
C GLU A 73 0.87 -5.90 -5.64
N ILE A 74 1.29 -7.10 -5.26
CA ILE A 74 2.26 -7.24 -4.18
C ILE A 74 3.62 -6.94 -4.81
N GLU A 75 4.20 -5.76 -4.56
CA GLU A 75 5.62 -5.58 -4.83
C GLU A 75 6.38 -6.56 -3.94
N PRO A 76 7.27 -7.41 -4.50
CA PRO A 76 8.23 -8.10 -3.66
C PRO A 76 9.02 -7.00 -2.95
N ILE A 77 8.90 -6.95 -1.63
CA ILE A 77 9.74 -6.08 -0.80
C ILE A 77 11.17 -6.50 -1.16
N SER A 78 11.87 -5.70 -1.98
CA SER A 78 13.28 -5.95 -2.27
C SER A 78 13.94 -6.00 -0.90
N SER A 79 14.48 -7.17 -0.55
CA SER A 79 15.03 -7.49 0.75
C SER A 79 15.71 -6.26 1.33
N ILE A 80 15.15 -5.73 2.42
CA ILE A 80 15.91 -4.81 3.26
C ILE A 80 17.07 -5.67 3.76
N ASN A 81 18.27 -5.47 3.21
CA ASN A 81 19.51 -5.96 3.80
C ASN A 81 19.66 -5.22 5.12
N ILE A 82 19.06 -5.75 6.18
CA ILE A 82 19.41 -5.36 7.54
C ILE A 82 20.71 -6.12 7.81
N GLU A 83 21.85 -5.49 7.53
CA GLU A 83 23.12 -5.91 8.12
C GLU A 83 23.01 -5.62 9.61
N ILE A 84 22.67 -6.63 10.39
CA ILE A 84 22.76 -6.57 11.85
C ILE A 84 24.21 -6.89 12.18
N ASP A 85 25.00 -5.85 12.42
CA ASP A 85 26.33 -5.99 13.01
C ASP A 85 26.14 -6.28 14.51
N VAL A 86 26.31 -7.54 14.89
CA VAL A 86 26.25 -7.96 16.29
C VAL A 86 27.67 -8.25 16.76
N ASP A 87 28.34 -7.23 17.31
CA ASP A 87 29.51 -7.45 18.15
C ASP A 87 29.04 -8.07 19.47
N VAL A 88 29.18 -9.38 19.61
CA VAL A 88 28.97 -10.09 20.88
C VAL A 88 30.32 -10.48 21.46
N ASP A 89 30.88 -9.63 22.33
CA ASP A 89 31.93 -10.04 23.26
C ASP A 89 31.31 -10.97 24.33
N LEU A 90 31.46 -12.28 24.14
CA LEU A 90 31.05 -13.31 25.09
C LEU A 90 32.23 -13.74 25.98
N ASP A 91 32.55 -12.95 26.99
CA ASP A 91 33.31 -13.41 28.15
C ASP A 91 32.32 -13.92 29.22
N PHE A 92 32.03 -15.23 29.20
CA PHE A 92 31.38 -15.91 30.31
C PHE A 92 32.41 -16.75 31.07
N GLU A 93 32.95 -16.17 32.16
CA GLU A 93 33.56 -16.94 33.25
C GLU A 93 32.47 -17.76 33.95
N ILE A 94 32.63 -19.09 33.94
CA ILE A 94 31.81 -19.98 34.75
C ILE A 94 32.55 -20.20 36.08
N ASP A 95 32.25 -19.36 37.09
CA ASP A 95 32.68 -19.61 38.48
C ASP A 95 31.87 -20.77 39.07
N GLY A 96 32.58 -21.71 39.70
CA GLY A 96 32.03 -22.90 40.31
C GLY A 96 31.49 -22.64 41.72
N ARG A 97 30.42 -23.36 42.08
CA ARG A 97 29.93 -23.71 43.43
C ARG A 97 28.55 -24.36 43.20
N GLY A 98 28.19 -25.53 43.70
CA GLY A 98 28.68 -26.37 44.78
C GLY A 98 27.45 -26.96 45.47
N LYS A 99 27.34 -28.29 45.49
CA LYS A 99 26.79 -29.14 46.57
C LYS A 99 26.77 -30.59 46.12
#